data_AF-A0A7S2SKJ6-F1
#
_entry.id   AF-A0A7S2SKJ6-F1
#
_cell.length_a   1.000
_cell.length_b   1.000
_cell.length_c   1.000
_cell.angle_alpha   90.00
_cell.angle_beta   90.00
_cell.angle_gamma   90.00
#
_symmetry.space_group_name_H-M   'P 1'
#
loop_
_entity.id
_entity.type
_entity.pdbx_description
1 polymer ?
#
loop_
_entity_poly.entity_id
_entity_poly.type
_entity_poly.pdbx_seq_one_letter_code
_entity_poly.pdbx_strand_id
1 'polypeptide(L)'
;SNQKYRDFCIKFGKDHVGLITGDLQINPDAPCLIVTTEILRSMLYRGADLIRDVEYVIFDEIHYINDLERGVVWEEVIIMLPDSVHLIFLSATTPNTIEFSDWIGRTKNRQVHVITTSYRPVPLSHYLYTGPNSTPSAKKLPIHKIMEGKSGFFRFWMER
;
A
#
# COMPACT_ATOMS: atom_id res chain seq x y z
N SER A 1 -5.39 -9.38 -1.50
CA SER A 1 -6.54 -9.20 -0.59
C SER A 1 -6.58 -10.22 0.56
N ASN A 2 -6.64 -11.53 0.28
CA ASN A 2 -6.96 -12.59 1.27
C ASN A 2 -6.14 -12.59 2.57
N GLN A 3 -4.86 -12.18 2.54
CA GLN A 3 -4.05 -12.06 3.77
C GLN A 3 -4.57 -10.94 4.68
N LYS A 4 -4.68 -9.70 4.16
CA LYS A 4 -5.27 -8.55 4.88
C LYS A 4 -6.63 -8.89 5.47
N TYR A 5 -7.47 -9.62 4.73
CA TYR A 5 -8.79 -10.03 5.21
C TYR A 5 -8.69 -10.90 6.48
N ARG A 6 -7.78 -11.89 6.52
CA ARG A 6 -7.53 -12.66 7.75
C ARG A 6 -7.02 -11.77 8.88
N ASP A 7 -6.05 -10.91 8.60
CA ASP A 7 -5.42 -10.05 9.61
C ASP A 7 -6.42 -9.04 10.20
N PHE A 8 -7.32 -8.50 9.38
CA PHE A 8 -8.36 -7.56 9.79
C PHE A 8 -9.50 -8.27 10.53
N CYS A 9 -9.93 -9.46 10.09
CA CYS A 9 -10.88 -10.29 10.84
C CYS A 9 -10.36 -10.67 12.24
N ILE A 10 -9.06 -10.93 12.38
CA ILE A 10 -8.41 -11.19 13.68
C ILE A 10 -8.40 -9.92 14.56
N LYS A 11 -8.20 -8.74 13.96
CA LYS A 11 -8.06 -7.47 14.69
C LYS A 11 -9.38 -6.79 15.05
N PHE A 12 -10.40 -6.92 14.21
CA PHE A 12 -11.66 -6.17 14.31
C PHE A 12 -12.91 -7.07 14.45
N GLY A 13 -12.75 -8.39 14.39
CA GLY A 13 -13.85 -9.35 14.32
C GLY A 13 -14.29 -9.61 12.88
N LYS A 14 -14.73 -10.84 12.61
CA LYS A 14 -15.09 -11.31 11.27
C LYS A 14 -16.33 -10.59 10.72
N ASP A 15 -17.27 -10.24 11.58
CA ASP A 15 -18.57 -9.69 11.18
C ASP A 15 -18.46 -8.22 10.76
N HIS A 16 -17.38 -7.52 11.12
CA HIS A 16 -17.10 -6.14 10.73
C HIS A 16 -16.24 -6.00 9.46
N VAL A 17 -15.79 -7.12 8.87
CA VAL A 17 -14.84 -7.12 7.75
C VAL A 17 -15.37 -7.95 6.58
N GLY A 18 -15.30 -7.37 5.37
CA GLY A 18 -15.68 -8.00 4.12
C GLY A 18 -14.52 -8.11 3.12
N LEU A 19 -14.74 -8.92 2.09
CA LEU A 19 -13.79 -9.16 0.99
C LEU A 19 -14.56 -9.24 -0.32
N ILE A 20 -14.18 -8.42 -1.30
CA ILE A 20 -14.79 -8.43 -2.64
C ILE A 20 -13.69 -8.50 -3.71
N THR A 21 -13.60 -9.62 -4.41
CA THR A 21 -12.73 -9.84 -5.59
C THR A 21 -13.60 -10.20 -6.81
N GLY A 22 -12.99 -10.47 -7.97
CA GLY A 22 -13.74 -10.91 -9.15
C GLY A 22 -14.44 -12.26 -8.97
N ASP A 23 -13.85 -13.15 -8.17
CA ASP A 23 -14.30 -14.55 -8.00
C ASP A 23 -15.11 -14.78 -6.72
N LEU A 24 -15.04 -13.87 -5.74
CA LEU A 24 -15.49 -14.10 -4.38
C LEU A 24 -15.96 -12.83 -3.68
N GLN A 25 -17.16 -12.90 -3.09
CA GLN A 25 -17.73 -11.85 -2.25
C GLN A 25 -18.07 -12.44 -0.88
N ILE A 26 -17.55 -11.85 0.20
CA ILE A 26 -17.79 -12.22 1.59
C ILE A 26 -18.18 -10.96 2.36
N ASN A 27 -19.30 -11.03 3.09
CA ASN A 27 -19.78 -9.97 3.99
C ASN A 27 -19.74 -8.57 3.33
N PRO A 28 -20.46 -8.36 2.21
CA PRO A 28 -20.34 -7.14 1.40
C PRO A 28 -20.95 -5.90 2.07
N ASP A 29 -21.79 -6.10 3.09
CA ASP A 29 -22.43 -5.06 3.90
C ASP A 29 -21.59 -4.68 5.14
N ALA A 30 -20.35 -5.20 5.23
CA ALA A 30 -19.44 -4.92 6.33
C ALA A 30 -18.91 -3.48 6.30
N PRO A 31 -18.73 -2.83 7.47
CA PRO A 31 -18.19 -1.46 7.55
C PRO A 31 -16.72 -1.35 7.12
N CYS A 32 -15.97 -2.46 7.00
CA CYS A 32 -14.61 -2.46 6.47
C CYS A 32 -14.48 -3.46 5.30
N LEU A 33 -14.50 -2.96 4.07
CA LEU A 33 -14.40 -3.76 2.86
C LEU A 33 -12.97 -3.79 2.30
N ILE A 34 -12.43 -4.99 2.11
CA ILE A 34 -11.16 -5.19 1.40
C ILE A 34 -11.49 -5.58 -0.04
N VAL A 35 -11.24 -4.65 -0.96
CA VAL A 35 -11.48 -4.83 -2.41
C VAL A 35 -10.16 -4.89 -3.18
N THR A 36 -10.21 -5.21 -4.47
CA THR A 36 -9.10 -4.90 -5.40
C THR A 36 -9.40 -3.60 -6.16
N THR A 37 -8.37 -2.93 -6.67
CA THR A 37 -8.54 -1.62 -7.35
C THR A 37 -9.42 -1.74 -8.59
N GLU A 38 -9.38 -2.87 -9.30
CA GLU A 38 -10.22 -3.17 -10.46
C GLU A 38 -11.70 -3.33 -10.09
N ILE A 39 -11.99 -3.89 -8.90
CA ILE A 39 -13.35 -4.04 -8.37
C ILE A 39 -13.88 -2.68 -7.90
N LEU A 40 -13.07 -1.87 -7.22
CA LEU A 40 -13.43 -0.50 -6.85
C LEU A 40 -13.72 0.35 -8.11
N ARG A 41 -12.89 0.24 -9.15
CA ARG A 41 -13.12 0.86 -10.47
C ARG A 41 -14.46 0.42 -11.08
N SER A 42 -14.76 -0.88 -11.02
CA SER A 42 -16.03 -1.44 -11.52
C SER A 42 -17.24 -0.92 -10.74
N MET A 43 -17.14 -0.74 -9.42
CA MET A 43 -18.18 -0.14 -8.58
C MET A 43 -18.42 1.33 -8.92
N LEU A 44 -17.34 2.10 -9.13
CA LEU A 44 -17.40 3.52 -9.53
C LEU A 44 -18.06 3.70 -10.89
N TYR A 45 -17.64 2.96 -11.92
CA TYR A 45 -18.27 3.02 -13.26
C TYR A 45 -19.75 2.60 -13.27
N ARG A 46 -20.18 1.76 -12.32
CA ARG A 46 -21.58 1.34 -12.17
C ARG A 46 -22.41 2.31 -11.32
N GLY A 47 -21.80 3.31 -10.69
CA GLY A 47 -22.47 4.22 -9.76
C GLY A 47 -23.06 3.51 -8.53
N ALA A 48 -22.44 2.41 -8.08
CA ALA A 48 -22.97 1.53 -7.05
C ALA A 48 -23.26 2.30 -5.75
N ASP A 49 -24.48 2.15 -5.20
CA ASP A 49 -24.97 2.94 -4.06
C ASP A 49 -24.04 2.87 -2.84
N LEU A 50 -23.40 1.71 -2.62
CA LEU A 50 -22.36 1.47 -1.61
C LEU A 50 -21.26 2.55 -1.56
N ILE A 51 -20.89 3.16 -2.69
CA ILE A 51 -19.87 4.21 -2.75
C ILE A 51 -20.32 5.50 -2.02
N ARG A 52 -21.63 5.74 -1.88
CA ARG A 52 -22.16 6.94 -1.19
C ARG A 52 -21.93 6.90 0.33
N ASP A 53 -21.82 5.71 0.90
CA ASP A 53 -21.64 5.50 2.34
C ASP A 53 -20.15 5.32 2.72
N VAL A 54 -19.22 5.47 1.77
CA VAL A 54 -17.77 5.36 2.00
C VAL A 54 -17.19 6.73 2.39
N GLU A 55 -16.72 6.85 3.64
CA GLU A 55 -16.00 8.05 4.13
C GLU A 55 -14.50 8.01 3.77
N TYR A 56 -13.84 6.84 3.82
CA TYR A 56 -12.40 6.69 3.58
C TYR A 56 -12.07 5.60 2.55
N VAL A 57 -11.10 5.85 1.68
CA VAL A 57 -10.47 4.82 0.82
C VAL A 57 -8.98 4.71 1.13
N ILE A 58 -8.54 3.48 1.43
CA ILE A 58 -7.15 3.16 1.76
C ILE A 58 -6.44 2.53 0.56
N PHE A 59 -5.59 3.32 -0.09
CA PHE A 59 -4.74 2.97 -1.22
C PHE A 59 -3.38 2.44 -0.74
N ASP A 60 -3.23 1.12 -0.64
CA ASP A 60 -2.03 0.50 -0.06
C ASP A 60 -1.07 -0.09 -1.10
N GLU A 61 0.21 0.24 -0.96
CA GLU A 61 1.30 0.09 -1.93
C GLU A 61 1.12 0.94 -3.21
N ILE A 62 0.74 2.21 -3.02
CA ILE A 62 0.65 3.24 -4.09
C ILE A 62 1.94 3.40 -4.92
N HIS A 63 3.08 2.85 -4.49
CA HIS A 63 4.30 2.81 -5.32
C HIS A 63 4.08 2.11 -6.68
N TYR A 64 3.08 1.22 -6.78
CA TYR A 64 2.63 0.61 -8.03
C TYR A 64 1.98 1.58 -9.04
N ILE A 65 1.75 2.87 -8.71
CA ILE A 65 1.24 3.83 -9.71
C ILE A 65 2.21 4.08 -10.87
N ASN A 66 3.50 3.79 -10.67
CA ASN A 66 4.54 3.89 -11.71
C ASN A 66 4.61 2.65 -12.64
N ASP A 67 3.73 1.67 -12.44
CA ASP A 67 3.61 0.47 -13.27
C ASP A 67 2.72 0.78 -14.49
N LEU A 68 3.20 0.48 -15.70
CA LEU A 68 2.52 0.85 -16.95
C LEU A 68 1.18 0.14 -17.17
N GLU A 69 0.96 -1.05 -16.59
CA GLU A 69 -0.30 -1.79 -16.71
C GLU A 69 -1.28 -1.40 -15.60
N ARG A 70 -0.77 -1.10 -14.41
CA ARG A 70 -1.59 -0.88 -13.20
C ARG A 70 -1.87 0.59 -12.91
N GLY A 71 -0.93 1.49 -13.20
CA GLY A 71 -1.02 2.92 -12.87
C GLY A 71 -2.31 3.57 -13.35
N VAL A 72 -2.69 3.30 -14.60
CA VAL A 72 -3.94 3.78 -15.23
C VAL A 72 -5.18 3.44 -14.38
N VAL A 73 -5.27 2.21 -13.86
CA VAL A 73 -6.41 1.76 -13.03
C VAL A 73 -6.48 2.55 -11.71
N TRP A 74 -5.33 2.93 -11.16
CA TRP A 74 -5.26 3.71 -9.94
C TRP A 74 -5.58 5.18 -10.19
N GLU A 75 -5.06 5.78 -11.27
CA GLU A 75 -5.39 7.14 -11.68
C GLU A 75 -6.89 7.30 -11.96
N GLU A 76 -7.49 6.39 -12.72
CA GLU A 76 -8.94 6.36 -12.98
C GLU A 76 -9.76 6.31 -11.69
N VAL A 77 -9.43 5.41 -10.76
CA VAL A 77 -10.14 5.29 -9.47
C VAL A 77 -9.98 6.55 -8.61
N ILE A 78 -8.77 7.09 -8.52
CA ILE A 78 -8.48 8.32 -7.76
C ILE A 78 -9.30 9.49 -8.33
N ILE A 79 -9.32 9.66 -9.66
CA ILE A 79 -10.08 10.73 -10.32
C ILE A 79 -11.58 10.56 -10.08
N MET A 80 -12.12 9.34 -10.24
CA MET A 80 -13.56 9.05 -10.18
C MET A 80 -14.17 9.01 -8.76
N LEU A 81 -13.37 8.86 -7.70
CA LEU A 81 -13.91 8.86 -6.33
C LEU A 81 -14.62 10.18 -6.00
N PRO A 82 -15.80 10.20 -5.35
CA PRO A 82 -16.47 11.45 -4.99
C PRO A 82 -15.64 12.33 -4.06
N ASP A 83 -15.80 13.65 -4.15
CA ASP A 83 -15.05 14.62 -3.32
C ASP A 83 -15.51 14.65 -1.84
N SER A 84 -16.48 13.80 -1.47
CA SER A 84 -16.82 13.46 -0.08
C SER A 84 -15.90 12.41 0.53
N VAL A 85 -15.14 11.66 -0.28
CA VAL A 85 -14.28 10.57 0.18
C VAL A 85 -12.89 11.10 0.54
N HIS A 86 -12.38 10.71 1.70
CA HIS A 86 -11.04 11.05 2.17
C HIS A 86 -10.02 9.96 1.78
N LEU A 87 -8.88 10.38 1.23
CA LEU A 87 -7.93 9.46 0.60
C LEU A 87 -6.71 9.18 1.48
N ILE A 88 -6.49 7.90 1.80
CA ILE A 88 -5.39 7.43 2.65
C ILE A 88 -4.43 6.59 1.80
N PHE A 89 -3.27 7.14 1.47
CA PHE A 89 -2.23 6.44 0.71
C PHE A 89 -1.22 5.78 1.66
N LEU A 90 -0.83 4.53 1.41
CA LEU A 90 0.20 3.81 2.15
C LEU A 90 1.24 3.29 1.17
N SER A 91 2.53 3.39 1.51
CA SER A 91 3.62 3.08 0.57
C SER A 91 4.92 2.66 1.24
N ALA A 92 5.70 1.86 0.53
CA ALA A 92 7.15 1.81 0.66
C ALA A 92 7.85 3.16 0.30
N THR A 93 9.19 3.15 0.24
CA THR A 93 9.98 4.34 -0.12
C THR A 93 10.01 4.55 -1.63
N THR A 94 9.32 5.58 -2.11
CA THR A 94 9.30 6.08 -3.50
C THR A 94 10.01 7.44 -3.57
N PRO A 95 10.89 7.74 -4.54
CA PRO A 95 11.52 9.06 -4.60
C PRO A 95 10.50 10.20 -4.84
N ASN A 96 9.47 9.96 -5.68
CA ASN A 96 8.64 11.02 -6.24
C ASN A 96 7.34 11.33 -5.46
N THR A 97 7.40 11.40 -4.12
CA THR A 97 6.18 11.59 -3.31
C THR A 97 5.60 13.00 -3.31
N ILE A 98 6.40 14.03 -3.62
CA ILE A 98 5.94 15.42 -3.61
C ILE A 98 5.09 15.71 -4.86
N GLU A 99 5.59 15.34 -6.05
CA GLU A 99 4.83 15.49 -7.30
C GLU A 99 3.51 14.71 -7.25
N PHE A 100 3.53 13.51 -6.66
CA PHE A 100 2.31 12.73 -6.44
C PHE A 100 1.29 13.46 -5.54
N SER A 101 1.69 14.01 -4.39
CA SER A 101 0.77 14.79 -3.56
C SER A 101 0.28 16.06 -4.22
N ASP A 102 1.14 16.74 -4.98
CA ASP A 102 0.77 17.95 -5.69
C ASP A 102 -0.20 17.62 -6.83
N TRP A 103 -0.09 16.45 -7.46
CA TRP A 103 -1.08 15.93 -8.39
C TRP A 103 -2.40 15.60 -7.69
N ILE A 104 -2.42 14.83 -6.59
CA ILE A 104 -3.64 14.53 -5.82
C ILE A 104 -4.33 15.83 -5.39
N GLY A 105 -3.59 16.75 -4.77
CA GLY A 105 -4.15 17.99 -4.21
C GLY A 105 -4.73 18.93 -5.26
N ARG A 106 -4.17 18.95 -6.48
CA ARG A 106 -4.76 19.65 -7.63
C ARG A 106 -5.99 18.91 -8.17
N THR A 107 -5.90 17.60 -8.37
CA THR A 107 -6.98 16.76 -8.92
C THR A 107 -8.21 16.71 -8.02
N LYS A 108 -8.03 16.77 -6.70
CA LYS A 108 -9.09 16.78 -5.69
C LYS A 108 -9.37 18.12 -5.04
N ASN A 109 -8.65 19.17 -5.42
CA ASN A 109 -8.75 20.51 -4.83
C ASN A 109 -8.71 20.50 -3.28
N ARG A 110 -7.85 19.65 -2.71
CA ARG A 110 -7.77 19.28 -1.29
C ARG A 110 -6.33 19.39 -0.76
N GLN A 111 -6.18 19.56 0.55
CA GLN A 111 -4.87 19.62 1.20
C GLN A 111 -4.34 18.22 1.53
N VAL A 112 -3.25 17.82 0.87
CA VAL A 112 -2.63 16.50 1.05
C VAL A 112 -1.41 16.61 1.97
N HIS A 113 -1.36 15.80 3.04
CA HIS A 113 -0.27 15.84 4.02
C HIS A 113 0.76 14.73 3.82
N VAL A 114 1.96 15.13 3.34
CA VAL A 114 3.13 14.25 3.18
C VAL A 114 3.67 13.84 4.56
N ILE A 115 3.51 12.57 4.95
CA ILE A 115 4.15 12.02 6.16
C ILE A 115 5.18 10.96 5.75
N THR A 116 6.44 11.22 6.09
CA THR A 116 7.53 10.25 5.87
C THR A 116 8.30 10.03 7.16
N THR A 117 8.59 8.77 7.48
CA THR A 117 9.60 8.43 8.48
C THR A 117 10.88 7.96 7.81
N SER A 118 11.97 7.96 8.57
CA SER A 118 13.36 7.67 8.12
C SER A 118 13.79 6.06 7.87
N TYR A 119 13.24 5.80 9.18
CA TYR A 119 13.34 4.84 10.33
C TYR A 119 12.69 3.46 10.17
N ARG A 120 13.51 2.41 10.38
CA ARG A 120 13.19 1.01 10.09
C ARG A 120 13.20 0.21 11.39
N PRO A 121 12.04 -0.26 11.89
CA PRO A 121 11.96 -0.99 13.16
C PRO A 121 12.78 -2.29 13.20
N VAL A 122 12.97 -2.96 12.06
CA VAL A 122 13.77 -4.18 11.92
C VAL A 122 14.99 -3.90 11.02
N PRO A 123 16.17 -3.55 11.58
CA PRO A 123 17.34 -3.17 10.79
C PRO A 123 17.87 -4.38 9.99
N LEU A 124 18.29 -4.13 8.74
CA LEU A 124 18.91 -5.17 7.92
C LEU A 124 20.43 -5.20 8.08
N SER A 125 21.02 -6.35 7.79
CA SER A 125 22.46 -6.52 7.64
C SER A 125 22.74 -7.27 6.34
N HIS A 126 23.48 -6.65 5.43
CA HIS A 126 23.86 -7.24 4.16
C HIS A 126 25.20 -7.98 4.31
N TYR A 127 25.25 -9.21 3.81
CA TYR A 127 26.45 -10.07 3.88
C TYR A 127 26.81 -10.60 2.49
N LEU A 128 28.09 -10.61 2.16
CA LEU A 128 28.63 -11.29 0.98
C LEU A 128 28.96 -12.73 1.33
N TYR A 129 28.51 -13.68 0.51
CA TYR A 129 28.97 -15.07 0.56
C TYR A 129 30.00 -15.30 -0.56
N THR A 130 31.23 -15.65 -0.20
CA THR A 130 32.36 -15.76 -1.15
C THR A 130 32.67 -17.18 -1.61
N GLY A 131 31.86 -18.16 -1.18
CA GLY A 131 32.04 -19.57 -1.51
C GLY A 131 33.15 -20.27 -0.70
N PRO A 132 33.22 -21.61 -0.72
CA PRO A 132 34.13 -22.39 0.12
C PRO A 132 35.61 -22.26 -0.26
N ASN A 133 35.91 -21.77 -1.47
CA ASN A 133 37.29 -21.70 -1.98
C ASN A 133 38.05 -20.44 -1.51
N SER A 134 37.40 -19.53 -0.77
CA SER A 134 38.05 -18.32 -0.24
C SER A 134 38.88 -18.63 1.03
N THR A 135 40.12 -19.07 0.81
CA THR A 135 41.21 -19.35 1.78
C THR A 135 41.03 -20.56 2.72
N PRO A 136 41.84 -21.64 2.58
CA PRO A 136 41.78 -22.83 3.45
C PRO A 136 42.15 -22.62 4.93
N SER A 137 42.62 -21.44 5.33
CA SER A 137 43.20 -21.19 6.67
C SER A 137 42.26 -20.44 7.63
N ALA A 138 41.06 -20.05 7.20
CA ALA A 138 40.12 -19.29 8.02
C ALA A 138 39.18 -20.22 8.81
N LYS A 139 39.31 -20.24 10.16
CA LYS A 139 38.30 -20.84 11.08
C LYS A 139 37.03 -19.98 11.19
N LYS A 140 36.58 -19.37 10.09
CA LYS A 140 35.53 -18.35 10.05
C LYS A 140 34.68 -18.58 8.81
N LEU A 141 33.35 -18.57 8.97
CA LEU A 141 32.42 -18.75 7.86
C LEU A 141 32.70 -17.72 6.75
N PRO A 142 32.62 -18.08 5.45
CA PRO A 142 32.88 -17.18 4.32
C PRO A 142 31.68 -16.24 4.08
N ILE A 143 31.30 -15.50 5.12
CA ILE A 143 30.14 -14.62 5.21
C ILE A 143 30.63 -13.28 5.75
N HIS A 144 30.81 -12.31 4.86
CA HIS A 144 31.42 -11.02 5.16
C HIS A 144 30.35 -9.93 5.25
N LYS A 145 30.17 -9.30 6.42
CA LYS A 145 29.22 -8.20 6.60
C LYS A 145 29.66 -6.98 5.77
N ILE A 146 28.84 -6.57 4.81
CA ILE A 146 29.12 -5.43 3.92
C ILE A 146 28.53 -4.14 4.48
N MET A 147 27.29 -4.20 5.00
CA MET A 147 26.51 -3.00 5.34
C MET A 147 25.47 -3.25 6.43
N GLU A 148 25.26 -2.28 7.33
CA GLU A 148 24.05 -2.20 8.16
C GLU A 148 23.00 -1.33 7.47
N GLY A 149 21.96 -1.98 6.95
CA GLY A 149 20.78 -1.32 6.40
C GLY A 149 19.87 -0.79 7.51
N LYS A 150 20.28 0.32 8.14
CA LYS A 150 19.45 1.06 9.11
C LYS A 150 18.45 2.01 8.44
N SER A 151 18.38 2.04 7.10
CA SER A 151 17.54 2.93 6.30
C SER A 151 16.65 2.20 5.27
N GLY A 152 15.57 2.85 4.86
CA GLY A 152 14.55 2.36 3.90
C GLY A 152 13.23 2.11 4.62
N PHE A 153 12.20 2.90 4.31
CA PHE A 153 11.11 3.22 5.23
C PHE A 153 9.70 2.92 4.71
N PHE A 154 8.78 2.71 5.66
CA PHE A 154 7.33 2.82 5.43
C PHE A 154 6.91 4.29 5.37
N ARG A 155 5.80 4.58 4.69
CA ARG A 155 5.12 5.87 4.71
C ARG A 155 3.63 5.70 4.98
N PHE A 156 3.13 6.63 5.77
CA PHE A 156 1.71 6.86 5.98
C PHE A 156 1.32 8.14 5.25
N TRP A 157 0.08 8.23 4.81
CA TRP A 157 -0.55 9.49 4.45
C TRP A 157 -1.88 9.60 5.19
N MET A 158 -2.29 10.84 5.46
CA MET A 158 -3.56 11.12 6.10
C MET A 158 -4.07 12.44 5.53
N GLU A 159 -5.00 12.35 4.59
CA GLU A 159 -5.90 13.46 4.30
C GLU A 159 -6.84 13.67 5.51
N ARG A 160 -7.38 14.89 5.64
CA ARG A 160 -8.37 15.27 6.66
C ARG A 160 -9.70 15.62 6.01
#